data_AF-A0A7X6UQA3-F1
#
_entry.id   AF-A0A7X6UQA3-F1
#
_cell.length_a   1.000
_cell.length_b   1.000
_cell.length_c   1.000
_cell.angle_alpha   90.00
_cell.angle_beta   90.00
_cell.angle_gamma   90.00
#
_symmetry.space_group_name_H-M   'P 1'
#
loop_
_entity.id
_entity.type
_entity.pdbx_description
1 polymer ?
#
loop_
_entity_poly.entity_id
_entity_poly.type
_entity_poly.pdbx_seq_one_letter_code
_entity_poly.pdbx_strand_id
1 'polypeptide(L)'
;MANKNAELPDRLTNVSGEEELTLRKQPDFKRMMVHLLNYDVNLKQVPAGTITVNFPEGNKVKRAYYPDTDTEVKTSVSDKGIEIIMRPFEVHDMLVIEWEN
;
A
#
# COMPACT_ATOMS: atom_id res chain seq x y z
N MET A 1 22.07 -9.26 -8.67
CA MET A 1 22.24 -7.80 -8.45
C MET A 1 20.98 -7.32 -7.74
N ALA A 2 21.08 -7.00 -6.46
CA ALA A 2 19.95 -6.45 -5.69
C ALA A 2 19.83 -4.96 -6.03
N ASN A 3 18.68 -4.53 -6.55
CA ASN A 3 18.40 -3.13 -6.86
C ASN A 3 18.39 -2.32 -5.55
N LYS A 4 19.52 -1.66 -5.26
CA LYS A 4 19.59 -0.55 -4.31
C LYS A 4 18.70 0.58 -4.84
N ASN A 5 17.82 1.10 -3.98
CA ASN A 5 16.93 2.27 -4.19
C ASN A 5 15.53 2.02 -4.78
N ALA A 6 14.95 0.84 -4.61
CA ALA A 6 13.49 0.78 -4.51
C ALA A 6 13.13 1.13 -3.07
N GLU A 7 12.95 2.42 -2.76
CA GLU A 7 12.36 2.84 -1.49
C GLU A 7 11.07 2.04 -1.30
N LEU A 8 11.14 1.18 -0.28
CA LEU A 8 10.06 0.39 0.30
C LEU A 8 9.05 1.36 0.92
N PRO A 9 7.87 0.93 1.36
CA PRO A 9 7.02 1.83 2.15
C PRO A 9 7.78 2.08 3.45
N ASP A 10 8.10 3.34 3.75
CA ASP A 10 8.96 3.67 4.90
C ASP A 10 8.28 3.32 6.24
N ARG A 11 6.95 3.12 6.24
CA ARG A 11 6.23 2.84 7.47
C ARG A 11 4.86 2.21 7.26
N LEU A 12 4.61 1.15 8.03
CA LEU A 12 3.29 0.60 8.29
C LEU A 12 2.96 0.91 9.75
N THR A 13 1.84 1.57 10.01
CA THR A 13 1.41 1.94 11.38
C THR A 13 0.00 1.46 11.65
N ASN A 14 -0.28 1.05 12.90
CA ASN A 14 -1.58 0.49 13.33
C ASN A 14 -1.98 -0.80 12.60
N VAL A 15 -1.01 -1.68 12.39
CA VAL A 15 -1.22 -3.11 12.06
C VAL A 15 -0.73 -3.93 13.24
N SER A 16 -1.39 -5.05 13.52
CA SER A 16 -1.21 -5.85 14.73
C SER A 16 -0.65 -7.24 14.40
N GLY A 17 0.65 -7.46 14.57
CA GLY A 17 1.24 -8.81 14.64
C GLY A 17 2.20 -9.18 13.50
N GLU A 18 2.03 -10.39 12.97
CA GLU A 18 2.83 -11.00 11.89
C GLU A 18 2.23 -10.70 10.50
N GLU A 19 2.20 -9.43 10.11
CA GLU A 19 1.76 -9.04 8.77
C GLU A 19 2.93 -8.87 7.79
N GLU A 20 2.73 -9.32 6.56
CA GLU A 20 3.64 -9.06 5.44
C GLU A 20 3.03 -8.06 4.47
N LEU A 21 3.84 -7.07 4.13
CA LEU A 21 3.53 -6.05 3.15
C LEU A 21 4.45 -6.24 1.93
N THR A 22 3.88 -6.65 0.81
CA THR A 22 4.63 -6.79 -0.44
C THR A 22 4.27 -5.67 -1.41
N LEU A 23 5.29 -4.91 -1.83
CA LEU A 23 5.13 -3.89 -2.88
C LEU A 23 5.61 -4.41 -4.23
N ARG A 24 4.75 -4.27 -5.25
CA ARG A 24 5.09 -4.58 -6.63
C ARG A 24 4.92 -3.34 -7.50
N LYS A 25 6.04 -2.70 -7.86
CA LYS A 25 6.06 -1.58 -8.81
C LYS A 25 5.82 -2.10 -10.23
N GLN A 26 4.98 -1.41 -10.98
CA GLN A 26 4.70 -1.65 -12.41
C GLN A 26 4.87 -0.34 -13.18
N PRO A 27 6.12 0.10 -13.44
CA PRO A 27 6.41 1.43 -13.99
C PRO A 27 5.77 1.67 -15.36
N ASP A 28 5.73 0.64 -16.22
CA ASP A 28 5.11 0.70 -17.57
C ASP A 28 3.62 1.04 -17.52
N PHE A 29 2.97 0.75 -16.39
CA PHE A 29 1.56 1.02 -16.13
C PHE A 29 1.35 2.19 -15.18
N LYS A 30 2.43 2.90 -14.80
CA LYS A 30 2.43 3.99 -13.81
C LYS A 30 1.66 3.65 -12.54
N ARG A 31 1.86 2.43 -12.04
CA ARG A 31 1.16 1.94 -10.85
C ARG A 31 2.02 1.07 -9.96
N MET A 32 1.60 0.93 -8.71
CA MET A 32 2.15 0.02 -7.73
C MET A 32 1.03 -0.79 -7.12
N MET A 33 1.28 -2.08 -6.92
CA MET A 33 0.38 -2.96 -6.19
C MET A 33 0.94 -3.16 -4.79
N VAL A 34 0.09 -2.99 -3.79
CA VAL A 34 0.36 -3.22 -2.39
C VAL A 34 -0.40 -4.47 -1.99
N HIS A 35 0.30 -5.54 -1.64
CA HIS A 35 -0.29 -6.75 -1.11
C HIS A 35 -0.13 -6.76 0.40
N LEU A 36 -1.22 -7.03 1.10
CA LEU A 36 -1.31 -7.09 2.56
C LEU A 36 -1.65 -8.52 2.93
N LEU A 37 -0.78 -9.19 3.69
CA LEU A 37 -0.98 -10.56 4.15
C LEU A 37 -0.97 -10.57 5.67
N ASN A 38 -1.99 -11.20 6.26
CA ASN A 38 -2.05 -11.48 7.69
C ASN A 38 -1.67 -12.95 7.91
N TYR A 39 -0.52 -13.20 8.56
CA TYR A 39 -0.13 -14.55 8.96
C TYR A 39 -0.51 -14.90 10.39
N ASP A 40 -1.06 -13.95 11.17
CA ASP A 40 -1.49 -14.23 12.53
C ASP A 40 -2.79 -15.06 12.51
N VAL A 41 -2.62 -16.37 12.68
CA VAL A 41 -3.71 -17.35 12.75
C VAL A 41 -4.66 -17.15 13.94
N ASN A 42 -4.25 -16.37 14.94
CA ASN A 42 -5.08 -16.04 16.10
C ASN A 42 -5.91 -14.77 15.88
N LEU A 43 -5.49 -13.93 14.92
CA LEU A 43 -6.18 -12.72 14.56
C LEU A 43 -7.20 -13.00 13.46
N LYS A 44 -8.49 -12.99 13.83
CA LYS A 44 -9.58 -13.21 12.87
C LYS A 44 -9.61 -12.16 11.75
N GLN A 45 -9.19 -10.93 12.07
CA GLN A 45 -9.24 -9.79 11.16
C GLN A 45 -8.23 -8.73 11.60
N VAL A 46 -7.44 -8.25 10.65
CA VAL A 46 -6.63 -7.04 10.80
C VAL A 46 -7.56 -5.82 10.76
N PRO A 47 -7.52 -4.94 11.77
CA PRO A 47 -8.35 -3.75 11.78
C PRO A 47 -7.94 -2.76 10.68
N ALA A 48 -8.79 -1.77 10.42
CA ALA A 48 -8.43 -0.65 9.56
C ALA A 48 -7.16 0.05 10.10
N GLY A 49 -6.20 0.30 9.22
CA GLY A 49 -4.90 0.90 9.55
C GLY A 49 -4.44 1.92 8.52
N THR A 50 -3.31 2.58 8.76
CA THR A 50 -2.74 3.55 7.82
C THR A 50 -1.39 3.04 7.30
N ILE A 51 -1.24 3.03 5.98
CA ILE A 51 0.02 2.72 5.31
C ILE A 51 0.61 3.98 4.72
N THR A 52 1.92 4.15 4.83
CA THR A 52 2.65 5.21 4.12
C THR A 52 3.47 4.58 3.02
N VAL A 53 3.23 4.97 1.76
CA VAL A 53 3.94 4.43 0.60
C VAL A 53 4.71 5.55 -0.10
N ASN A 54 6.00 5.31 -0.36
CA ASN A 54 6.82 6.22 -1.16
C ASN A 54 6.57 5.94 -2.64
N PHE A 55 6.41 7.00 -3.43
CA PHE A 55 6.30 6.94 -4.89
C PHE A 55 7.39 7.80 -5.52
N PRO A 56 7.78 7.55 -6.79
CA PRO A 56 8.93 8.22 -7.36
C PRO A 56 8.74 9.75 -7.42
N GLU A 57 9.79 10.50 -7.08
CA GLU A 57 9.77 11.97 -7.09
C GLU A 57 9.27 12.54 -8.44
N GLY A 58 8.57 13.66 -8.37
CA GLY A 58 8.00 14.34 -9.54
C GLY A 58 6.71 13.73 -10.08
N ASN A 59 6.24 12.60 -9.54
CA ASN A 59 4.93 12.06 -9.86
C ASN A 59 3.86 12.60 -8.89
N LYS A 60 2.61 12.65 -9.34
CA LYS A 60 1.43 12.91 -8.50
C LYS A 60 0.59 11.65 -8.42
N VAL A 61 0.05 11.38 -7.25
CA VAL A 61 -0.92 10.29 -7.09
C VAL A 61 -2.17 10.66 -7.86
N LYS A 62 -2.59 9.79 -8.78
CA LYS A 62 -3.83 9.93 -9.53
C LYS A 62 -5.00 9.36 -8.73
N ARG A 63 -4.85 8.14 -8.22
CA ARG A 63 -5.82 7.47 -7.35
C ARG A 63 -5.19 6.30 -6.62
N ALA A 64 -5.80 5.92 -5.49
CA ALA A 64 -5.57 4.65 -4.83
C ALA A 64 -6.91 3.90 -4.74
N TYR A 65 -6.92 2.60 -5.03
CA TYR A 65 -8.17 1.82 -5.07
C TYR A 65 -7.98 0.35 -4.75
N TYR A 66 -9.06 -0.29 -4.30
CA TYR A 66 -9.16 -1.74 -4.20
C TYR A 66 -9.56 -2.31 -5.56
N PRO A 67 -8.74 -3.17 -6.19
CA PRO A 67 -8.96 -3.64 -7.55
C PRO A 67 -10.04 -4.72 -7.67
N ASP A 68 -10.42 -5.37 -6.57
CA ASP A 68 -11.52 -6.34 -6.50
C ASP A 68 -12.90 -5.65 -6.58
N THR A 69 -13.03 -4.45 -6.00
CA THR A 69 -14.29 -3.68 -5.97
C THR A 69 -14.24 -2.37 -6.76
N ASP A 70 -13.11 -2.05 -7.40
CA ASP A 70 -12.80 -0.76 -8.05
C ASP A 70 -13.15 0.44 -7.16
N THR A 71 -12.97 0.29 -5.85
CA THR A 71 -13.37 1.30 -4.87
C THR A 71 -12.18 2.17 -4.50
N GLU A 72 -12.30 3.48 -4.72
CA GLU A 72 -11.27 4.43 -4.33
C GLU A 72 -11.11 4.53 -2.82
N VAL A 73 -9.87 4.72 -2.41
CA VAL A 73 -9.47 4.82 -1.01
C VAL A 73 -9.07 6.25 -0.70
N LYS A 74 -9.41 6.70 0.51
CA LYS A 74 -8.97 8.02 0.97
C LYS A 74 -7.46 8.03 1.13
N THR A 75 -6.84 9.05 0.56
CA THR A 75 -5.41 9.27 0.62
C THR A 75 -5.08 10.67 1.09
N SER A 76 -4.03 10.81 1.88
CA SER A 76 -3.40 12.09 2.21
C SER A 76 -1.96 12.10 1.70
N VAL A 77 -1.53 13.21 1.09
CA VAL A 77 -0.12 13.40 0.77
C VAL A 77 0.57 13.98 2.00
N SER A 78 1.70 13.39 2.38
CA SER A 78 2.59 13.85 3.43
C SER A 78 3.98 14.12 2.85
N ASP A 79 4.85 14.80 3.61
CA ASP A 79 6.25 15.02 3.23
C ASP A 79 7.04 13.71 3.02
N LYS A 80 6.49 12.57 3.47
CA LYS A 80 7.11 11.24 3.40
C LYS A 80 6.48 10.32 2.35
N GLY A 81 5.50 10.78 1.58
CA GLY A 81 4.78 9.96 0.61
C GLY A 81 3.26 10.00 0.78
N ILE A 82 2.57 8.99 0.25
CA ILE A 82 1.12 8.87 0.35
C ILE A 82 0.72 8.06 1.57
N GLU A 83 -0.12 8.64 2.42
CA GLU A 83 -0.82 7.92 3.48
C GLU A 83 -2.16 7.41 2.94
N ILE A 84 -2.44 6.13 3.19
CA ILE A 84 -3.62 5.46 2.67
C ILE A 84 -4.31 4.75 3.85
N ILE A 85 -5.62 4.98 3.98
CA ILE A 85 -6.44 4.36 5.04
C ILE A 85 -6.97 3.03 4.52
N MET A 86 -6.46 1.93 5.05
CA MET A 86 -6.90 0.58 4.69
C MET A 86 -8.25 0.25 5.32
N ARG A 87 -9.02 -0.58 4.62
CA ARG A 87 -10.16 -1.31 5.18
C ARG A 87 -9.63 -2.47 6.03
N PRO A 88 -10.43 -2.98 6.98
CA PRO A 88 -10.08 -4.21 7.68
C PRO A 88 -10.08 -5.41 6.71
N PHE A 89 -9.23 -6.39 6.95
CA PHE A 89 -9.09 -7.59 6.11
C PHE A 89 -8.74 -8.84 6.93
N GLU A 90 -9.07 -10.03 6.43
CA GLU A 90 -8.87 -11.28 7.18
C GLU A 90 -7.50 -11.91 6.91
N VAL A 91 -7.25 -12.36 5.67
CA VAL A 91 -6.02 -13.09 5.29
C VAL A 91 -5.20 -12.30 4.30
N HIS A 92 -5.85 -11.75 3.27
CA HIS A 92 -5.20 -11.03 2.18
C HIS A 92 -6.06 -9.85 1.75
N ASP A 93 -5.43 -8.71 1.49
CA ASP A 93 -6.02 -7.60 0.76
C ASP A 93 -5.01 -7.00 -0.22
N MET A 94 -5.51 -6.24 -1.18
CA MET A 94 -4.69 -5.61 -2.20
C MET A 94 -5.17 -4.21 -2.52
N LEU A 95 -4.21 -3.31 -2.68
CA LEU A 95 -4.46 -1.94 -3.09
C LEU A 95 -3.57 -1.59 -4.28
N VAL A 96 -4.12 -0.81 -5.20
CA VAL A 96 -3.38 -0.28 -6.35
C VAL A 96 -3.25 1.22 -6.20
N ILE A 97 -2.04 1.74 -6.36
CA ILE A 97 -1.73 3.17 -6.39
C ILE A 97 -1.31 3.50 -7.81
N GLU A 98 -2.06 4.38 -8.46
CA GLU A 98 -1.73 4.93 -9.78
C GLU A 98 -1.16 6.33 -9.66
N TRP A 99 -0.22 6.68 -10.53
CA TRP A 99 0.36 8.02 -10.59
C TRP A 99 0.40 8.59 -12.00
N GLU A 100 0.53 9.91 -12.05
CA GLU A 100 0.70 10.71 -13.26
C GLU A 100 1.92 11.64 -13.13
N ASN A 101 2.40 12.14 -14.27
CA ASN A 101 3.54 13.06 -14.34
C ASN A 101 3.04 14.50 -14.37
#